data_AF-U4U6B3-F1
#
_entry.id   AF-U4U6B3-F1
#
_cell.length_a   1.000
_cell.length_b   1.000
_cell.length_c   1.000
_cell.angle_alpha   90.00
_cell.angle_beta   90.00
_cell.angle_gamma   90.00
#
_symmetry.space_group_name_H-M   'P 1'
#
loop_
_entity.id
_entity.type
_entity.pdbx_description
1 polymer ?
#
loop_
_entity_poly.entity_id
_entity_poly.type
_entity_poly.pdbx_seq_one_letter_code
_entity_poly.pdbx_strand_id
1 'polypeptide(L)'
;MNSGPPEKPAKTIAAPSCPKSELQRRHSKEVRCSGNKSMASLWPARPSRSKRAHSRGSSMQRTSNKRKKPSESTAEKPLKKRNRRSKRQRTSKRAEHILSASKPAEEPEKSEYQKRLACLAKFGKNFYCASVKPRSGLRPIYIDGSNVAFSHGQNERFSVQGLQICIDYFRKRGHEVKAFVPHFRLRKGKTTDQKLLHQLVTKKLVIITPTLYIQNQRRSPYDDWYIIQSAAANGGIVVSSDSFADIVKWNPNLRPIVEEQRLVPTFVDDMIIFPVDPHGNRKNNLEQMLKF
;
A
#
# COMPACT_ATOMS: atom_id res chain seq x y z
N MET A 1 56.04 -44.79 77.91
CA MET A 1 54.64 -44.97 77.47
C MET A 1 54.29 -43.82 76.54
N ASN A 2 53.84 -44.17 75.32
CA ASN A 2 53.21 -43.40 74.23
C ASN A 2 53.75 -41.99 73.91
N SER A 3 54.45 -41.73 72.79
CA SER A 3 54.11 -41.92 71.36
C SER A 3 52.91 -41.11 70.85
N GLY A 4 53.21 -39.94 70.28
CA GLY A 4 52.37 -39.21 69.32
C GLY A 4 53.24 -38.84 68.12
N PRO A 5 52.91 -39.28 66.89
CA PRO A 5 53.75 -39.04 65.72
C PRO A 5 53.52 -37.65 65.08
N PRO A 6 54.51 -37.12 64.34
CA PRO A 6 54.45 -35.80 63.73
C PRO A 6 53.64 -35.75 62.42
N GLU A 7 53.22 -34.53 62.08
CA GLU A 7 52.40 -34.12 60.93
C GLU A 7 52.89 -34.64 59.57
N LYS A 8 51.94 -35.00 58.69
CA LYS A 8 52.17 -35.29 57.27
C LYS A 8 51.63 -34.15 56.40
N PRO A 9 52.34 -33.77 55.32
CA PRO A 9 51.95 -32.65 54.47
C PRO A 9 50.77 -32.96 53.54
N ALA A 10 50.04 -31.90 53.19
CA ALA A 10 48.84 -31.90 52.36
C ALA A 10 49.07 -32.49 50.96
N LYS A 11 48.15 -33.37 50.54
CA LYS A 11 48.08 -33.92 49.17
C LYS A 11 47.33 -32.97 48.24
N THR A 12 48.03 -32.49 47.23
CA THR A 12 47.51 -31.78 46.05
C THR A 12 46.62 -32.72 45.23
N ILE A 13 45.38 -32.32 44.96
CA ILE A 13 44.46 -33.06 44.08
C ILE A 13 44.69 -32.58 42.64
N ALA A 14 45.20 -33.48 41.79
CA ALA A 14 45.35 -33.27 40.35
C ALA A 14 44.04 -33.60 39.62
N ALA A 15 43.70 -32.77 38.62
CA ALA A 15 42.56 -32.97 37.71
C ALA A 15 42.83 -34.13 36.72
N PRO A 16 41.81 -34.93 36.35
CA PRO A 16 42.01 -36.04 35.41
C PRO A 16 42.13 -35.55 33.96
N SER A 17 43.22 -35.98 33.33
CA SER A 17 43.57 -35.83 31.92
C SER A 17 42.73 -36.73 31.01
N CYS A 18 42.31 -36.20 29.86
CA CYS A 18 41.60 -36.90 28.79
C CYS A 18 42.60 -37.60 27.84
N PRO A 19 42.45 -38.91 27.53
CA PRO A 19 43.34 -39.56 26.57
C PRO A 19 42.82 -39.45 25.13
N LYS A 20 43.71 -39.08 24.22
CA LYS A 20 43.58 -39.25 22.76
C LYS A 20 44.19 -40.59 22.33
N SER A 21 43.54 -41.26 21.37
CA SER A 21 44.09 -41.95 20.19
C SER A 21 43.22 -43.16 19.80
N GLU A 22 43.04 -43.63 18.57
CA GLU A 22 43.24 -43.17 17.19
C GLU A 22 42.88 -44.39 16.30
N LEU A 23 42.12 -44.18 15.20
CA LEU A 23 42.06 -44.97 13.94
C LEU A 23 41.69 -46.50 13.99
N GLN A 24 40.96 -47.14 13.06
CA GLN A 24 40.58 -46.86 11.66
C GLN A 24 39.55 -47.91 11.15
N ARG A 25 38.89 -47.60 10.01
CA ARG A 25 38.41 -48.50 8.91
C ARG A 25 37.06 -49.24 9.16
N ARG A 26 35.99 -49.16 8.33
CA ARG A 26 35.84 -49.08 6.84
C ARG A 26 34.39 -48.72 6.39
N HIS A 27 34.32 -47.99 5.25
CA HIS A 27 33.35 -48.03 4.13
C HIS A 27 31.92 -47.46 4.33
N SER A 28 31.58 -46.29 3.76
CA SER A 28 31.36 -45.90 2.33
C SER A 28 29.92 -46.15 1.83
N LYS A 29 29.10 -45.08 1.86
CA LYS A 29 28.12 -44.75 0.81
C LYS A 29 28.06 -43.22 0.66
N GLU A 30 28.70 -42.72 -0.40
CA GLU A 30 28.52 -41.36 -0.90
C GLU A 30 27.09 -41.17 -1.44
N VAL A 31 26.44 -40.06 -1.07
CA VAL A 31 25.36 -39.48 -1.86
C VAL A 31 25.88 -38.13 -2.36
N ARG A 32 26.17 -38.07 -3.66
CA ARG A 32 26.49 -36.83 -4.38
C ARG A 32 25.23 -35.96 -4.44
N CYS A 33 25.26 -34.78 -3.83
CA CYS A 33 24.37 -33.69 -4.20
C CYS A 33 25.12 -32.77 -5.16
N SER A 34 24.78 -32.93 -6.44
CA SER A 34 25.23 -32.09 -7.54
C SER A 34 24.53 -30.73 -7.53
N GLY A 35 25.30 -29.69 -7.85
CA GLY A 35 24.81 -28.57 -8.64
C GLY A 35 24.18 -27.41 -7.89
N ASN A 36 25.02 -26.42 -7.55
CA ASN A 36 24.61 -25.03 -7.50
C ASN A 36 23.86 -24.66 -8.80
N LYS A 37 22.59 -24.25 -8.69
CA LYS A 37 21.93 -23.44 -9.70
C LYS A 37 21.47 -22.12 -9.09
N SER A 38 22.13 -21.08 -9.56
CA SER A 38 21.68 -19.69 -9.61
C SER A 38 20.17 -19.60 -9.89
N MET A 39 19.42 -18.94 -9.00
CA MET A 39 18.07 -18.44 -9.31
C MET A 39 18.18 -16.98 -9.79
N ALA A 40 18.75 -16.83 -10.97
CA ALA A 40 18.51 -15.69 -11.84
C ALA A 40 17.77 -16.22 -13.08
N SER A 41 16.44 -16.18 -13.09
CA SER A 41 15.60 -16.15 -14.30
C SER A 41 14.14 -16.36 -13.92
N LEU A 42 13.33 -15.31 -14.09
CA LEU A 42 11.93 -15.36 -14.52
C LEU A 42 11.48 -13.92 -14.84
N TRP A 43 12.17 -13.31 -15.82
CA TRP A 43 11.63 -12.21 -16.61
C TRP A 43 11.44 -12.73 -18.04
N PRO A 44 10.26 -12.61 -18.66
CA PRO A 44 10.14 -12.83 -20.08
C PRO A 44 10.85 -11.69 -20.82
N ALA A 45 11.76 -12.06 -21.72
CA ALA A 45 12.51 -11.17 -22.59
C ALA A 45 11.57 -10.34 -23.49
N ARG A 46 11.86 -9.04 -23.61
CA ARG A 46 11.27 -8.15 -24.61
C ARG A 46 11.64 -8.60 -26.03
N PRO A 47 10.72 -8.55 -27.01
CA PRO A 47 11.12 -8.61 -28.41
C PRO A 47 11.72 -7.28 -28.85
N SER A 48 12.88 -7.38 -29.50
CA SER A 48 13.57 -6.31 -30.22
C SER A 48 12.74 -5.84 -31.43
N ARG A 49 12.63 -4.53 -31.62
CA ARG A 49 12.01 -3.93 -32.81
C ARG A 49 13.11 -3.28 -33.65
N SER A 50 13.54 -3.98 -34.69
CA SER A 50 14.41 -3.44 -35.74
C SER A 50 13.61 -2.68 -36.81
N LYS A 51 14.33 -1.83 -37.54
CA LYS A 51 13.86 -0.72 -38.36
C LYS A 51 13.49 -1.11 -39.81
N ARG A 52 12.57 -0.30 -40.38
CA ARG A 52 12.43 0.18 -41.78
C ARG A 52 12.20 -0.82 -42.93
N ALA A 53 11.21 -0.53 -43.78
CA ALA A 53 11.41 0.11 -45.09
C ALA A 53 10.08 0.50 -45.77
N HIS A 54 10.19 1.45 -46.70
CA HIS A 54 9.16 2.16 -47.45
C HIS A 54 8.64 1.44 -48.70
N SER A 55 7.40 1.75 -49.11
CA SER A 55 6.99 2.00 -50.50
C SER A 55 5.67 2.80 -50.47
N ARG A 56 5.62 4.04 -51.01
CA ARG A 56 5.13 4.42 -52.35
C ARG A 56 3.72 3.86 -52.63
N GLY A 57 2.67 4.61 -52.99
CA GLY A 57 2.44 5.98 -53.45
C GLY A 57 0.98 6.06 -53.99
N SER A 58 0.59 7.22 -54.52
CA SER A 58 -0.70 7.59 -55.16
C SER A 58 -1.80 8.09 -54.20
N SER A 59 -2.14 9.39 -54.12
CA SER A 59 -2.53 10.40 -55.13
C SER A 59 -4.06 10.47 -55.34
N MET A 60 -4.62 11.63 -54.98
CA MET A 60 -5.84 12.28 -55.51
C MET A 60 -7.18 11.51 -55.28
N GLN A 61 -8.32 12.12 -54.98
CA GLN A 61 -8.86 13.42 -55.40
C GLN A 61 -10.04 13.81 -54.47
N ARG A 62 -10.24 15.11 -54.31
CA ARG A 62 -11.44 15.75 -53.73
C ARG A 62 -12.66 15.53 -54.64
N THR A 63 -13.83 15.32 -54.06
CA THR A 63 -15.07 15.94 -54.56
C THR A 63 -16.00 16.34 -53.41
N SER A 64 -16.45 17.58 -53.53
CA SER A 64 -17.46 18.28 -52.75
C SER A 64 -18.87 17.84 -53.13
N ASN A 65 -19.82 17.86 -52.19
CA ASN A 65 -21.23 18.11 -52.54
C ASN A 65 -21.91 19.05 -51.52
N LYS A 66 -22.16 20.27 -52.00
CA LYS A 66 -23.10 21.28 -51.50
C LYS A 66 -24.46 21.04 -52.20
N ARG A 67 -25.56 21.30 -51.48
CA ARG A 67 -26.88 21.86 -51.93
C ARG A 67 -27.97 21.30 -50.99
N LYS A 68 -29.06 21.97 -50.62
CA LYS A 68 -29.58 23.35 -50.69
C LYS A 68 -30.86 23.33 -49.80
N LYS A 69 -31.14 24.40 -49.03
CA LYS A 69 -32.50 24.75 -48.55
C LYS A 69 -33.33 25.33 -49.72
N PRO A 70 -34.67 25.28 -49.67
CA PRO A 70 -35.51 26.43 -49.20
C PRO A 70 -36.80 25.93 -48.47
N SER A 71 -37.77 26.68 -47.92
CA SER A 71 -38.05 28.06 -47.49
C SER A 71 -39.40 28.03 -46.72
N GLU A 72 -39.73 29.09 -45.99
CA GLU A 72 -40.91 29.32 -45.13
C GLU A 72 -42.29 29.27 -45.81
N SER A 73 -43.34 28.99 -45.03
CA SER A 73 -44.60 29.77 -45.04
C SER A 73 -45.47 29.54 -43.78
N THR A 74 -45.68 30.62 -43.04
CA THR A 74 -46.86 31.08 -42.26
C THR A 74 -48.17 30.25 -42.24
N ALA A 75 -48.82 30.13 -41.07
CA ALA A 75 -50.15 30.72 -40.77
C ALA A 75 -50.84 30.15 -39.49
N GLU A 76 -51.15 31.10 -38.60
CA GLU A 76 -52.28 31.29 -37.65
C GLU A 76 -53.22 30.17 -37.13
N LYS A 77 -53.61 30.37 -35.85
CA LYS A 77 -54.65 29.67 -35.06
C LYS A 77 -56.07 30.07 -35.51
N PRO A 78 -57.11 29.34 -35.04
CA PRO A 78 -58.01 29.99 -34.07
C PRO A 78 -58.55 29.11 -32.93
N LEU A 79 -58.86 29.79 -31.82
CA LEU A 79 -59.65 29.31 -30.67
C LEU A 79 -61.12 29.05 -31.05
N LYS A 80 -61.75 28.06 -30.39
CA LYS A 80 -63.18 28.14 -30.02
C LYS A 80 -63.43 27.72 -28.56
N LYS A 81 -64.12 28.62 -27.86
CA LYS A 81 -64.74 28.54 -26.52
C LYS A 81 -65.87 27.50 -26.52
N ARG A 82 -66.21 26.88 -25.36
CA ARG A 82 -67.32 27.31 -24.45
C ARG A 82 -67.64 26.27 -23.34
N ASN A 83 -67.68 26.78 -22.10
CA ASN A 83 -68.52 26.50 -20.93
C ASN A 83 -69.21 25.13 -20.71
N ARG A 84 -69.17 24.66 -19.44
CA ARG A 84 -70.32 24.72 -18.50
C ARG A 84 -69.92 24.51 -17.03
N ARG A 85 -70.53 25.35 -16.17
CA ARG A 85 -70.48 25.33 -14.69
C ARG A 85 -71.21 24.12 -14.12
N SER A 86 -70.78 23.64 -12.95
CA SER A 86 -71.71 23.21 -11.89
C SER A 86 -71.16 23.60 -10.50
N LYS A 87 -72.08 24.10 -9.67
CA LYS A 87 -71.88 24.56 -8.28
C LYS A 87 -71.83 23.35 -7.32
N ARG A 88 -71.08 23.48 -6.22
CA ARG A 88 -71.39 23.02 -4.83
C ARG A 88 -70.08 23.12 -4.01
N GLN A 89 -70.02 23.38 -2.72
CA GLN A 89 -70.87 23.97 -1.69
C GLN A 89 -69.88 24.23 -0.53
N ARG A 90 -70.01 25.33 0.22
CA ARG A 90 -69.16 25.67 1.38
C ARG A 90 -69.28 24.62 2.48
N THR A 91 -68.18 24.28 3.16
CA THR A 91 -68.15 24.14 4.62
C THR A 91 -66.81 24.58 5.19
N SER A 92 -66.87 25.33 6.28
CA SER A 92 -65.77 25.85 7.08
C SER A 92 -65.38 24.86 8.17
N LYS A 93 -64.09 24.52 8.28
CA LYS A 93 -63.43 24.03 9.51
C LYS A 93 -62.01 24.61 9.49
N ARG A 94 -61.81 25.73 10.19
CA ARG A 94 -61.21 25.82 11.54
C ARG A 94 -59.76 25.32 11.54
N ALA A 95 -58.87 26.29 11.72
CA ALA A 95 -57.45 26.11 11.91
C ALA A 95 -57.17 25.17 13.09
N GLU A 96 -56.55 24.03 12.80
CA GLU A 96 -55.89 23.19 13.78
C GLU A 96 -54.39 23.35 13.57
N HIS A 97 -53.85 24.19 14.45
CA HIS A 97 -52.58 24.09 15.13
C HIS A 97 -51.40 23.39 14.42
N ILE A 98 -50.40 24.25 14.18
CA ILE A 98 -48.99 23.94 14.00
C ILE A 98 -48.54 22.93 15.06
N LEU A 99 -48.34 21.69 14.65
CA LEU A 99 -47.33 20.79 15.22
C LEU A 99 -46.59 20.20 14.03
N SER A 100 -45.73 21.02 13.43
CA SER A 100 -44.62 20.50 12.65
C SER A 100 -43.82 19.63 13.62
N ALA A 101 -43.98 18.31 13.50
CA ALA A 101 -43.07 17.37 14.10
C ALA A 101 -41.68 17.69 13.56
N SER A 102 -40.94 18.52 14.29
CA SER A 102 -39.50 18.64 14.15
C SER A 102 -38.98 17.24 14.37
N LYS A 103 -38.64 16.56 13.26
CA LYS A 103 -37.74 15.41 13.31
C LYS A 103 -36.61 15.82 14.25
N PRO A 104 -36.27 15.01 15.27
CA PRO A 104 -35.03 15.24 15.98
C PRO A 104 -33.95 15.29 14.90
N ALA A 105 -33.16 16.36 14.89
CA ALA A 105 -31.95 16.41 14.10
C ALA A 105 -31.00 15.34 14.68
N GLU A 106 -31.23 14.07 14.33
CA GLU A 106 -30.28 13.01 14.64
C GLU A 106 -29.00 13.30 13.88
N GLU A 107 -27.93 13.42 14.68
CA GLU A 107 -26.65 14.00 14.34
C GLU A 107 -26.06 13.43 13.03
N PRO A 108 -25.79 14.26 12.01
CA PRO A 108 -25.28 13.82 10.70
C PRO A 108 -23.98 13.00 10.80
N GLU A 109 -23.18 13.22 11.85
CA GLU A 109 -21.94 12.48 12.13
C GLU A 109 -22.14 10.98 12.36
N LYS A 110 -23.16 10.57 13.13
CA LYS A 110 -23.39 9.15 13.45
C LYS A 110 -23.76 8.34 12.20
N SER A 111 -24.54 8.95 11.31
CA SER A 111 -24.91 8.35 10.02
C SER A 111 -23.71 8.17 9.08
N GLU A 112 -22.82 9.17 9.02
CA GLU A 112 -21.63 9.12 8.16
C GLU A 112 -20.62 8.08 8.67
N TYR A 113 -20.42 8.01 9.98
CA TYR A 113 -19.56 7.01 10.62
C TYR A 113 -20.02 5.59 10.30
N GLN A 114 -21.31 5.28 10.43
CA GLN A 114 -21.87 3.97 10.12
C GLN A 114 -21.72 3.62 8.62
N LYS A 115 -21.94 4.58 7.72
CA LYS A 115 -21.70 4.41 6.28
C LYS A 115 -20.23 4.11 5.98
N ARG A 116 -19.30 4.79 6.66
CA ARG A 116 -17.86 4.54 6.52
C ARG A 116 -17.48 3.15 7.01
N LEU A 117 -17.95 2.73 8.20
CA LEU A 117 -17.71 1.38 8.70
C LEU A 117 -18.24 0.31 7.72
N ALA A 118 -19.44 0.50 7.17
CA ALA A 118 -19.99 -0.40 6.16
C ALA A 118 -19.13 -0.44 4.88
N CYS A 119 -18.55 0.70 4.48
CA CYS A 119 -17.63 0.77 3.34
C CYS A 119 -16.32 0.02 3.62
N LEU A 120 -15.78 0.14 4.84
CA LEU A 120 -14.53 -0.53 5.24
C LEU A 120 -14.62 -2.05 5.20
N ALA A 121 -15.79 -2.62 5.48
CA ALA A 121 -16.01 -4.07 5.43
C ALA A 121 -15.67 -4.69 4.05
N LYS A 122 -15.65 -3.90 2.97
CA LYS A 122 -15.27 -4.33 1.62
C LYS A 122 -13.78 -4.64 1.49
N PHE A 123 -12.93 -4.07 2.34
CA PHE A 123 -11.47 -4.22 2.27
C PHE A 123 -10.94 -5.41 3.08
N GLY A 124 -11.77 -5.99 3.96
CA GLY A 124 -11.43 -7.15 4.77
C GLY A 124 -12.19 -7.15 6.09
N LYS A 125 -12.20 -8.31 6.77
CA LYS A 125 -12.76 -8.49 8.12
C LYS A 125 -11.68 -8.64 9.20
N ASN A 126 -10.41 -8.57 8.81
CA ASN A 126 -9.24 -8.83 9.65
C ASN A 126 -8.66 -7.56 10.30
N PHE A 127 -9.35 -6.41 10.18
CA PHE A 127 -8.94 -5.17 10.82
C PHE A 127 -10.15 -4.45 11.44
N TYR A 128 -9.89 -3.69 12.50
CA TYR A 128 -10.89 -2.91 13.22
C TYR A 128 -10.40 -1.46 13.37
N CYS A 129 -11.23 -0.51 12.94
CA CYS A 129 -10.96 0.91 13.10
C CYS A 129 -11.79 1.43 14.28
N ALA A 130 -11.16 1.55 15.46
CA ALA A 130 -11.82 2.08 16.66
C ALA A 130 -12.31 3.52 16.49
N SER A 131 -11.61 4.30 15.66
CA SER A 131 -12.04 5.62 15.22
C SER A 131 -11.81 5.77 13.72
N VAL A 132 -12.73 6.48 13.05
CA VAL A 132 -12.59 6.81 11.64
C VAL A 132 -12.33 8.30 11.55
N LYS A 133 -11.10 8.70 11.21
CA LYS A 133 -10.74 10.11 11.08
C LYS A 133 -11.50 10.77 9.92
N PRO A 134 -11.97 12.02 10.05
CA PRO A 134 -12.52 12.76 8.92
C PRO A 134 -11.50 12.84 7.77
N ARG A 135 -11.99 12.77 6.53
CA ARG A 135 -11.14 12.85 5.34
C ARG A 135 -11.09 14.30 4.88
N SER A 136 -10.17 15.07 5.44
CA SER A 136 -9.96 16.48 5.09
C SER A 136 -8.48 16.81 5.03
N GLY A 137 -8.11 17.75 4.17
CA GLY A 137 -6.71 18.17 4.01
C GLY A 137 -5.84 17.14 3.29
N LEU A 138 -4.70 16.80 3.90
CA LEU A 138 -3.68 15.92 3.33
C LEU A 138 -4.00 14.45 3.60
N ARG A 139 -3.81 13.60 2.59
CA ARG A 139 -3.93 12.15 2.75
C ARG A 139 -2.76 11.59 3.57
N PRO A 140 -2.99 10.58 4.43
CA PRO A 140 -1.91 9.85 5.08
C PRO A 140 -1.12 9.01 4.07
N ILE A 141 0.18 8.85 4.32
CA ILE A 141 1.11 8.13 3.45
C ILE A 141 1.54 6.83 4.11
N TYR A 142 1.36 5.73 3.40
CA TYR A 142 1.75 4.38 3.80
C TYR A 142 2.88 3.89 2.92
N ILE A 143 4.07 3.76 3.49
CA ILE A 143 5.29 3.42 2.76
C ILE A 143 5.57 1.92 2.91
N ASP A 144 5.78 1.25 1.79
CA ASP A 144 6.43 -0.05 1.76
C ASP A 144 7.92 0.13 2.06
N GLY A 145 8.28 -0.06 3.33
CA GLY A 145 9.62 0.24 3.81
C GLY A 145 10.69 -0.67 3.21
N SER A 146 10.34 -1.92 2.90
CA SER A 146 11.25 -2.85 2.22
C SER A 146 11.51 -2.41 0.80
N ASN A 147 10.46 -2.15 0.01
CA ASN A 147 10.59 -1.76 -1.39
C ASN A 147 11.39 -0.45 -1.54
N VAL A 148 11.06 0.56 -0.74
CA VAL A 148 11.77 1.86 -0.77
C VAL A 148 13.23 1.71 -0.37
N ALA A 149 13.51 1.00 0.72
CA ALA A 149 14.88 0.83 1.20
C ALA A 149 15.76 0.06 0.21
N PHE A 150 15.21 -0.95 -0.48
CA PHE A 150 15.94 -1.67 -1.53
C PHE A 150 16.09 -0.86 -2.80
N SER A 151 15.07 -0.12 -3.22
CA SER A 151 15.15 0.76 -4.40
C SER A 151 16.32 1.75 -4.29
N HIS A 152 16.44 2.44 -3.16
CA HIS A 152 17.59 3.31 -2.87
C HIS A 152 18.89 2.53 -2.69
N GLY A 153 18.82 1.33 -2.10
CA GLY A 153 19.97 0.46 -1.89
C GLY A 153 20.43 -0.32 -3.13
N GLN A 154 20.05 0.13 -4.33
CA GLN A 154 20.38 -0.49 -5.62
C GLN A 154 19.95 -1.97 -5.71
N ASN A 155 18.88 -2.33 -5.00
CA ASN A 155 18.38 -3.70 -4.82
C ASN A 155 19.36 -4.68 -4.16
N GLU A 156 20.49 -4.22 -3.62
CA GLU A 156 21.49 -5.06 -2.96
C GLU A 156 21.36 -5.06 -1.44
N ARG A 157 20.97 -3.92 -0.88
CA ARG A 157 20.93 -3.69 0.57
C ARG A 157 19.68 -2.93 0.99
N PHE A 158 19.24 -3.15 2.21
CA PHE A 158 18.16 -2.37 2.82
C PHE A 158 18.73 -1.03 3.30
N SER A 159 18.58 0.03 2.50
CA SER A 159 19.04 1.39 2.84
C SER A 159 18.07 2.08 3.81
N VAL A 160 18.47 2.19 5.07
CA VAL A 160 17.68 2.92 6.09
C VAL A 160 17.67 4.43 5.80
N GLN A 161 18.75 4.94 5.19
CA GLN A 161 18.81 6.32 4.71
C GLN A 161 17.75 6.59 3.63
N GLY A 162 17.62 5.69 2.65
CA GLY A 162 16.59 5.83 1.60
C GLY A 162 15.17 5.82 2.17
N LEU A 163 14.93 4.97 3.18
CA LEU A 163 13.68 4.97 3.92
C LEU A 163 13.43 6.31 4.64
N GLN A 164 14.44 6.85 5.33
CA GLN A 164 14.37 8.14 6.01
C GLN A 164 14.09 9.29 5.02
N ILE A 165 14.77 9.32 3.86
CA ILE A 165 14.55 10.32 2.81
C ILE A 165 13.09 10.31 2.34
N CYS A 166 12.54 9.12 2.07
CA CYS A 166 11.14 8.99 1.66
C CYS A 166 10.18 9.46 2.75
N ILE A 167 10.44 9.12 4.02
CA ILE A 167 9.62 9.59 5.15
C ILE A 167 9.67 11.12 5.25
N ASP A 168 10.87 11.70 5.17
CA ASP A 168 11.08 13.13 5.32
C ASP A 168 10.48 13.94 4.18
N TYR A 169 10.48 13.41 2.95
CA TYR A 169 9.81 14.03 1.81
C TYR A 169 8.35 14.38 2.13
N PHE A 170 7.58 13.40 2.62
CA PHE A 170 6.17 13.62 2.93
C PHE A 170 5.95 14.36 4.25
N ARG A 171 6.80 14.12 5.27
CA ARG A 171 6.69 14.84 6.54
C ARG A 171 6.95 16.33 6.39
N LYS A 172 7.94 16.74 5.60
CA LYS A 172 8.23 18.16 5.32
C LYS A 172 7.06 18.86 4.60
N ARG A 173 6.22 18.09 3.92
CA ARG A 173 4.98 18.54 3.26
C ARG A 173 3.75 18.49 4.18
N GLY A 174 3.90 18.09 5.45
CA GLY A 174 2.84 18.09 6.46
C GLY A 174 2.00 16.80 6.54
N HIS A 175 2.37 15.75 5.81
CA HIS A 175 1.60 14.50 5.83
C HIS A 175 1.83 13.67 7.11
N GLU A 176 0.79 12.95 7.54
CA GLU A 176 0.96 11.79 8.43
C GLU A 176 1.61 10.65 7.64
N VAL A 177 2.73 10.11 8.13
CA VAL A 177 3.51 9.08 7.42
C VAL A 177 3.70 7.86 8.31
N LYS A 178 3.47 6.67 7.76
CA LYS A 178 3.76 5.37 8.38
C LYS A 178 4.44 4.47 7.36
N ALA A 179 5.67 4.04 7.64
CA ALA A 179 6.34 3.01 6.87
C ALA A 179 6.18 1.65 7.55
N PHE A 180 5.98 0.59 6.78
CA PHE A 180 5.93 -0.78 7.30
C PHE A 180 7.23 -1.51 7.01
N VAL A 181 7.79 -2.15 8.02
CA VAL A 181 9.05 -2.90 7.91
C VAL A 181 8.93 -4.22 8.68
N PRO A 182 9.27 -5.37 8.08
CA PRO A 182 9.29 -6.66 8.78
C PRO A 182 10.22 -6.71 9.98
N HIS A 183 9.77 -7.29 11.09
CA HIS A 183 10.52 -7.34 12.35
C HIS A 183 11.93 -7.91 12.21
N PHE A 184 12.14 -8.90 11.33
CA PHE A 184 13.48 -9.47 11.15
C PHE A 184 14.52 -8.45 10.65
N ARG A 185 14.11 -7.31 10.09
CA ARG A 185 14.99 -6.21 9.69
C ARG A 185 15.67 -5.52 10.87
N LEU A 186 15.14 -5.68 12.09
CA LEU A 186 15.80 -5.19 13.30
C LEU A 186 17.01 -6.05 13.72
N ARG A 187 17.22 -7.21 13.10
CA ARG A 187 18.38 -8.07 13.41
C ARG A 187 19.67 -7.46 12.83
N LYS A 188 20.78 -7.65 13.55
CA LYS A 188 22.12 -7.20 13.12
C LYS A 188 22.44 -7.69 11.70
N GLY A 189 22.96 -6.80 10.87
CA GLY A 189 23.37 -7.09 9.49
C GLY A 189 22.22 -7.24 8.48
N LYS A 190 20.97 -6.92 8.85
CA LYS A 190 19.82 -6.95 7.92
C LYS A 190 19.53 -5.60 7.25
N THR A 191 20.18 -4.53 7.71
CA THR A 191 20.01 -3.15 7.25
C THR A 191 21.34 -2.40 7.30
N THR A 192 21.43 -1.28 6.57
CA THR A 192 22.65 -0.45 6.52
C THR A 192 22.91 0.31 7.82
N ASP A 193 21.86 0.75 8.50
CA ASP A 193 21.96 1.47 9.78
C ASP A 193 20.85 1.01 10.75
N GLN A 194 21.22 0.08 11.64
CA GLN A 194 20.31 -0.47 12.63
C GLN A 194 19.87 0.60 13.65
N LYS A 195 20.75 1.51 14.05
CA LYS A 195 20.46 2.53 15.06
C LYS A 195 19.42 3.51 14.54
N LEU A 196 19.58 3.97 13.30
CA LEU A 196 18.62 4.86 12.65
C LEU A 196 17.25 4.20 12.50
N LEU A 197 17.20 2.91 12.12
CA LEU A 197 15.94 2.19 12.01
C LEU A 197 15.23 2.11 13.37
N HIS A 198 15.95 1.81 14.46
CA HIS A 198 15.38 1.84 15.80
C HIS A 198 14.83 3.23 16.17
N GLN A 199 15.55 4.31 15.85
CA GLN A 199 15.06 5.67 16.09
C GLN A 199 13.77 5.97 15.32
N LEU A 200 13.66 5.53 14.07
CA LEU A 200 12.45 5.67 13.25
C LEU A 200 11.25 4.93 13.85
N VAL A 201 11.49 3.73 14.41
CA VAL A 201 10.47 2.96 15.14
C VAL A 201 10.05 3.68 16.43
N THR A 202 11.01 4.16 17.23
CA THR A 202 10.74 4.91 18.47
C THR A 202 9.92 6.19 18.19
N LYS A 203 10.21 6.88 17.08
CA LYS A 203 9.45 8.06 16.62
C LYS A 203 8.06 7.70 16.05
N LYS A 204 7.68 6.42 16.04
CA LYS A 204 6.43 5.89 15.45
C LYS A 204 6.27 6.23 13.96
N LEU A 205 7.38 6.43 13.24
CA LEU A 205 7.40 6.65 11.79
C LEU A 205 7.46 5.33 11.03
N VAL A 206 8.12 4.33 11.62
CA VAL A 206 8.14 2.95 11.14
C VAL A 206 7.31 2.08 12.08
N ILE A 207 6.38 1.32 11.50
CA ILE A 207 5.63 0.25 12.14
C ILE A 207 6.30 -1.07 11.78
N ILE A 208 6.56 -1.89 12.80
CA ILE A 208 7.15 -3.20 12.60
C ILE A 208 6.05 -4.23 12.37
N THR A 209 6.08 -4.91 11.22
CA THR A 209 5.19 -6.03 10.93
C THR A 209 5.73 -7.31 11.56
N PRO A 210 4.86 -8.23 12.02
CA PRO A 210 5.29 -9.40 12.76
C PRO A 210 6.21 -10.29 11.92
N THR A 211 7.08 -11.03 12.61
CA THR A 211 7.79 -12.17 12.02
C THR A 211 7.80 -13.27 13.05
N LEU A 212 7.29 -14.43 12.66
CA LEU A 212 7.16 -15.61 13.51
C LEU A 212 8.36 -16.54 13.28
N TYR A 213 8.68 -17.30 14.33
CA TYR A 213 9.64 -18.40 14.27
C TYR A 213 8.94 -19.65 14.75
N ILE A 214 8.61 -20.55 13.83
CA ILE A 214 7.92 -21.82 14.11
C ILE A 214 8.89 -22.93 13.70
N GLN A 215 9.24 -23.83 14.62
CA GLN A 215 10.22 -24.92 14.37
C GLN A 215 11.53 -24.39 13.77
N ASN A 216 12.07 -23.29 14.32
CA ASN A 216 13.24 -22.56 13.82
C ASN A 216 13.13 -22.01 12.38
N GLN A 217 11.98 -22.15 11.71
CA GLN A 217 11.72 -21.54 10.41
C GLN A 217 11.08 -20.16 10.57
N ARG A 218 11.64 -19.19 9.84
CA ARG A 218 11.07 -17.83 9.77
C ARG A 218 9.80 -17.84 8.92
N ARG A 219 8.72 -17.33 9.47
CA ARG A 219 7.45 -17.08 8.76
C ARG A 219 7.09 -15.60 8.96
N SER A 220 7.24 -14.81 7.91
CA SER A 220 6.80 -13.41 7.95
C SER A 220 5.45 -13.33 7.22
N PRO A 221 4.36 -12.95 7.90
CA PRO A 221 3.14 -12.54 7.23
C PRO A 221 3.44 -11.45 6.18
N TYR A 222 2.67 -11.44 5.11
CA TYR A 222 2.82 -10.52 3.99
C TYR A 222 2.62 -9.07 4.48
N ASP A 223 3.69 -8.28 4.46
CA ASP A 223 3.70 -6.88 4.85
C ASP A 223 2.78 -6.02 3.96
N ASP A 224 2.62 -6.42 2.69
CA ASP A 224 1.75 -5.78 1.70
C ASP A 224 0.30 -5.63 2.18
N TRP A 225 -0.24 -6.64 2.88
CA TRP A 225 -1.60 -6.56 3.42
C TRP A 225 -1.76 -5.44 4.45
N TYR A 226 -0.77 -5.25 5.33
CA TYR A 226 -0.79 -4.18 6.31
C TYR A 226 -0.76 -2.81 5.64
N ILE A 227 0.06 -2.67 4.60
CA ILE A 227 0.22 -1.42 3.83
C ILE A 227 -1.09 -1.08 3.09
N ILE A 228 -1.58 -2.00 2.26
CA ILE A 228 -2.74 -1.77 1.40
C ILE A 228 -4.02 -1.59 2.24
N GLN A 229 -4.25 -2.40 3.27
CA GLN A 229 -5.45 -2.25 4.11
C GLN A 229 -5.42 -0.96 4.92
N SER A 230 -4.25 -0.53 5.42
CA SER A 230 -4.12 0.74 6.14
C SER A 230 -4.43 1.93 5.22
N ALA A 231 -3.94 1.90 3.98
CA ALA A 231 -4.28 2.91 2.98
C ALA A 231 -5.76 2.88 2.62
N ALA A 232 -6.33 1.70 2.36
CA ALA A 232 -7.76 1.55 2.05
C ALA A 232 -8.65 2.09 3.16
N ALA A 233 -8.32 1.76 4.41
CA ALA A 233 -9.12 2.14 5.56
C ALA A 233 -9.13 3.66 5.77
N ASN A 234 -7.97 4.29 5.61
CA ASN A 234 -7.80 5.71 5.90
C ASN A 234 -7.92 6.60 4.65
N GLY A 235 -8.14 6.02 3.47
CA GLY A 235 -8.11 6.75 2.19
C GLY A 235 -6.73 7.35 1.89
N GLY A 236 -5.68 6.66 2.29
CA GLY A 236 -4.29 7.10 2.15
C GLY A 236 -3.67 6.79 0.79
N ILE A 237 -2.41 7.19 0.63
CA ILE A 237 -1.57 6.90 -0.53
C ILE A 237 -0.53 5.86 -0.16
N VAL A 238 -0.29 4.90 -1.05
CA VAL A 238 0.74 3.88 -0.92
C VAL A 238 1.99 4.31 -1.67
N VAL A 239 3.17 4.16 -1.07
CA VAL A 239 4.45 4.36 -1.75
C VAL A 239 5.12 3.01 -1.91
N SER A 240 5.12 2.47 -3.14
CA SER A 240 5.80 1.23 -3.50
C SER A 240 5.88 1.07 -5.02
N SER A 241 6.96 0.46 -5.48
CA SER A 241 7.11 0.02 -6.88
C SER A 241 6.43 -1.33 -7.15
N ASP A 242 5.98 -2.04 -6.12
CA ASP A 242 5.27 -3.31 -6.31
C ASP A 242 3.91 -3.08 -6.99
N SER A 243 3.52 -4.06 -7.82
CA SER A 243 2.23 -4.13 -8.50
C SER A 243 1.09 -4.62 -7.60
N PHE A 244 1.38 -5.34 -6.50
CA PHE A 244 0.38 -5.94 -5.60
C PHE A 244 -0.72 -6.74 -6.32
N ALA A 245 -0.38 -7.36 -7.46
CA ALA A 245 -1.35 -8.02 -8.33
C ALA A 245 -2.07 -9.20 -7.65
N ASP A 246 -1.38 -9.88 -6.74
CA ASP A 246 -1.89 -10.95 -5.90
C ASP A 246 -2.94 -10.44 -4.89
N ILE A 247 -2.73 -9.28 -4.28
CA ILE A 247 -3.71 -8.63 -3.39
C ILE A 247 -4.96 -8.24 -4.17
N VAL A 248 -4.81 -7.65 -5.36
CA VAL A 248 -5.96 -7.29 -6.22
C VAL A 248 -6.73 -8.53 -6.66
N LYS A 249 -6.02 -9.63 -6.95
CA LYS A 249 -6.65 -10.92 -7.27
C LYS A 249 -7.43 -11.47 -6.07
N TRP A 250 -6.92 -11.29 -4.86
CA TRP A 250 -7.58 -11.76 -3.63
C TRP A 250 -8.79 -10.90 -3.25
N ASN A 251 -8.65 -9.58 -3.31
CA ASN A 251 -9.74 -8.64 -3.06
C ASN A 251 -9.77 -7.53 -4.11
N PRO A 252 -10.64 -7.64 -5.14
CA PRO A 252 -10.77 -6.63 -6.19
C PRO A 252 -11.15 -5.23 -5.69
N ASN A 253 -11.77 -5.11 -4.50
CA ASN A 253 -12.09 -3.80 -3.92
C ASN A 253 -10.85 -2.98 -3.56
N LEU A 254 -9.67 -3.61 -3.45
CA LEU A 254 -8.40 -2.92 -3.17
C LEU A 254 -7.74 -2.36 -4.44
N ARG A 255 -8.27 -2.66 -5.63
CA ARG A 255 -7.74 -2.17 -6.91
C ARG A 255 -7.55 -0.64 -6.95
N PRO A 256 -8.49 0.20 -6.50
CA PRO A 256 -8.28 1.65 -6.52
C PRO A 256 -7.07 2.10 -5.70
N ILE A 257 -6.74 1.38 -4.62
CA ILE A 257 -5.57 1.70 -3.80
C ILE A 257 -4.28 1.44 -4.59
N VAL A 258 -4.24 0.31 -5.29
CA VAL A 258 -3.07 -0.18 -6.03
C VAL A 258 -2.86 0.55 -7.36
N GLU A 259 -3.95 0.85 -8.08
CA GLU A 259 -3.90 1.42 -9.42
C GLU A 259 -3.98 2.96 -9.40
N GLU A 260 -4.74 3.56 -8.48
CA GLU A 260 -5.02 4.99 -8.50
C GLU A 260 -4.34 5.75 -7.35
N GLN A 261 -4.03 5.08 -6.24
CA GLN A 261 -3.49 5.70 -5.02
C GLN A 261 -2.10 5.19 -4.65
N ARG A 262 -1.38 4.61 -5.61
CA ARG A 262 0.00 4.17 -5.46
C ARG A 262 0.96 5.14 -6.15
N LEU A 263 2.02 5.52 -5.45
CA LEU A 263 3.14 6.29 -5.96
C LEU A 263 4.38 5.41 -6.06
N VAL A 264 5.05 5.51 -7.20
CA VAL A 264 6.30 4.79 -7.47
C VAL A 264 7.47 5.76 -7.26
N PRO A 265 8.33 5.54 -6.26
CA PRO A 265 9.48 6.40 -6.03
C PRO A 265 10.58 6.11 -7.05
N THR A 266 11.28 7.15 -7.49
CA THR A 266 12.55 7.02 -8.23
C THR A 266 13.64 7.68 -7.41
N PHE A 267 14.78 6.99 -7.26
CA PHE A 267 15.96 7.55 -6.62
C PHE A 267 17.02 7.90 -7.66
N VAL A 268 17.55 9.12 -7.55
CA VAL A 268 18.78 9.55 -8.19
C VAL A 268 19.74 9.86 -7.05
N ASP A 269 20.55 8.87 -6.67
CA ASP A 269 21.31 8.88 -5.43
C ASP A 269 20.38 9.14 -4.21
N ASP A 270 20.69 10.17 -3.41
CA ASP A 270 19.90 10.56 -2.24
C ASP A 270 18.70 11.46 -2.58
N MET A 271 18.45 11.73 -3.87
CA MET A 271 17.29 12.50 -4.33
C MET A 271 16.13 11.58 -4.67
N ILE A 272 15.05 11.68 -3.90
CA ILE A 272 13.78 11.02 -4.22
C ILE A 272 12.94 11.91 -5.15
N ILE A 273 12.43 11.30 -6.23
CA ILE A 273 11.58 11.96 -7.21
C ILE A 273 10.23 11.22 -7.29
N PHE A 274 9.16 12.00 -7.22
CA PHE A 274 7.82 11.59 -7.67
C PHE A 274 7.44 12.49 -8.87
N PRO A 275 7.02 11.92 -10.02
CA PRO A 275 6.59 12.71 -11.16
C PRO A 275 5.42 13.64 -10.80
N VAL A 276 5.33 14.80 -11.47
CA VAL A 276 4.20 15.72 -11.33
C VAL A 276 2.89 15.04 -11.75
N ASP A 277 2.96 14.07 -12.66
CA ASP A 277 1.89 13.23 -13.17
C ASP A 277 2.14 11.74 -12.83
N PRO A 278 1.93 11.29 -11.59
CA PRO A 278 2.34 9.95 -11.14
C PRO A 278 1.82 8.77 -11.98
N HIS A 279 0.66 8.96 -12.64
CA HIS A 279 0.02 7.94 -13.49
C HIS A 279 0.21 8.17 -14.99
N GLY A 280 1.07 9.11 -15.39
CA GLY A 280 1.33 9.45 -16.80
C GLY A 280 0.09 9.94 -17.55
N ASN A 281 -0.97 10.31 -16.84
CA ASN A 281 -2.19 10.87 -17.39
C ASN A 281 -2.42 12.25 -16.77
N ARG A 282 -2.86 13.21 -17.59
CA ARG A 282 -3.10 14.60 -17.15
C ARG A 282 -4.32 14.74 -16.22
N LYS A 283 -4.91 13.64 -15.75
CA LYS A 283 -6.18 13.67 -15.00
C LYS A 283 -5.96 14.14 -13.57
N ASN A 284 -4.93 13.60 -12.91
CA ASN A 284 -4.60 13.93 -11.52
C ASN A 284 -3.10 14.19 -11.41
N ASN A 285 -2.72 15.40 -10.98
CA ASN A 285 -1.34 15.69 -10.63
C ASN A 285 -1.01 15.21 -9.21
N LEU A 286 0.28 15.17 -8.88
CA LEU A 286 0.79 14.72 -7.58
C LEU A 286 0.13 15.47 -6.41
N GLU A 287 -0.02 16.79 -6.52
CA GLU A 287 -0.60 17.63 -5.47
C GLU A 287 -2.07 17.31 -5.20
N GLN A 288 -2.84 17.01 -6.24
CA GLN A 288 -4.24 16.58 -6.16
C GLN A 288 -4.34 15.19 -5.53
N MET A 289 -3.48 14.25 -5.94
CA MET A 289 -3.48 12.90 -5.37
C MET A 289 -3.18 12.90 -3.88
N LEU A 290 -2.36 13.83 -3.40
CA LEU A 290 -1.93 13.92 -2.02
C LEU A 290 -2.98 14.56 -1.09
N LYS A 291 -4.12 15.03 -1.62
CA LYS A 291 -5.22 15.67 -0.86
C LYS A 291 -6.51 14.85 -0.97
N PHE A 292 -7.35 14.95 0.06
CA PHE A 292 -8.68 14.30 0.03
C PHE A 292 -9.60 14.91 -1.01
#